data_AF-A0A8J3HQ66-F1
#
_entry.id   AF-A0A8J3HQ66-F1
#
_cell.length_a   1.000
_cell.length_b   1.000
_cell.length_c   1.000
_cell.angle_alpha   90.00
_cell.angle_beta   90.00
_cell.angle_gamma   90.00
#
_symmetry.space_group_name_H-M   'P 1'
#
loop_
_entity.id
_entity.type
_entity.pdbx_description
1 polymer ?
#
loop_
_entity_poly.entity_id
_entity_poly.type
_entity_poly.pdbx_seq_one_letter_code
_entity_poly.pdbx_strand_id
1 'polypeptide(L)'
;MIDADGEAPTNALLSRELSRAAQVVIVEAAPNQLDRADAARIVLRGGEIADLAGVLAIVDGGTGDHCRCLGWPTILLLDGEGTQLACWTLHHQTGLRGPGNCDADLRDGPVLSEWLARRGLAGSLRVQQHLAAVRAREEARRRSWVDAAPADLTSAAESASLGKRGAETRLAGAVMRRYPEVRERIRVLLGWAGFTVRYAGGTPWHELIPQRILLQEPSEAVFTALAAAPLSVAQLDGAAELFTSFEWTQADPPALPEALRATLISHVTAVGTEPMKFRMHYGYGAPAA
;
A
#
# COMPACT_ATOMS: atom_id res chain seq x y z
N MET A 1 -0.35 -1.99 30.49
CA MET A 1 -1.81 -1.90 30.38
C MET A 1 -2.13 -0.44 30.19
N ILE A 2 -2.75 -0.08 29.07
CA ILE A 2 -3.25 1.28 28.83
C ILE A 2 -4.70 1.24 29.31
N ASP A 3 -5.04 2.08 30.28
CA ASP A 3 -6.41 2.21 30.79
C ASP A 3 -7.32 2.70 29.66
N ALA A 4 -8.25 1.84 29.22
CA ALA A 4 -9.30 2.20 28.27
C ALA A 4 -10.27 3.25 28.85
N ASP A 5 -10.23 3.47 30.17
CA ASP A 5 -11.06 4.42 30.92
C ASP A 5 -10.52 5.87 30.89
N GLY A 6 -9.46 6.14 30.11
CA GLY A 6 -8.89 7.48 29.97
C GLY A 6 -9.76 8.47 29.16
N GLU A 7 -9.50 9.76 29.35
CA GLU A 7 -10.11 10.84 28.53
C GLU A 7 -9.73 10.67 27.05
N ALA A 8 -10.67 10.96 26.14
CA ALA A 8 -10.39 10.99 24.71
C ALA A 8 -9.35 12.08 24.38
N PRO A 9 -8.48 11.87 23.38
CA PRO A 9 -7.46 12.85 23.04
C PRO A 9 -8.11 14.12 22.47
N THR A 10 -7.74 15.28 23.03
CA THR A 10 -8.21 16.60 22.59
C THR A 10 -7.08 17.62 22.59
N ASN A 11 -7.20 18.68 21.78
CA ASN A 11 -6.25 19.81 21.80
C ASN A 11 -6.22 20.51 23.17
N ALA A 12 -7.33 20.49 23.92
CA ALA A 12 -7.37 21.01 25.29
C ALA A 12 -6.48 20.19 26.24
N LEU A 13 -6.52 18.86 26.12
CA LEU A 13 -5.65 17.94 26.86
C LEU A 13 -4.18 18.12 26.48
N LEU A 14 -3.85 18.20 25.19
CA LEU A 14 -2.48 18.52 24.74
C LEU A 14 -1.98 19.85 25.32
N SER A 15 -2.79 20.91 25.22
CA SER A 15 -2.44 22.24 25.72
C SER A 15 -2.25 22.26 27.23
N ARG A 16 -3.07 21.51 27.97
CA ARG A 16 -2.97 21.36 29.42
C ARG A 16 -1.65 20.69 29.79
N GLU A 17 -1.26 19.60 29.14
CA GLU A 17 -0.01 18.91 29.42
C GLU A 17 1.22 19.75 29.01
N LEU A 18 1.19 20.38 27.84
CA LEU A 18 2.29 21.26 27.39
C LEU A 18 2.48 22.48 28.29
N SER A 19 1.40 23.07 28.82
CA SER A 19 1.51 24.23 29.71
C SER A 19 2.08 23.89 31.10
N ARG A 20 2.05 22.62 31.50
CA ARG A 20 2.67 22.11 32.72
C ARG A 20 4.15 21.74 32.53
N ALA A 21 4.57 21.48 31.30
CA ALA A 21 5.94 21.07 31.02
C ALA A 21 6.91 22.26 31.16
N ALA A 22 7.96 22.07 31.96
CA ALA A 22 9.08 23.01 32.00
C ALA A 22 10.06 22.76 30.84
N GLN A 23 10.09 21.53 30.35
CA GLN A 23 10.97 21.08 29.27
C GLN A 23 10.27 20.04 28.40
N VAL A 24 10.49 20.13 27.08
CA VAL A 24 10.10 19.07 26.15
C VAL A 24 11.35 18.53 25.46
N VAL A 25 11.52 17.21 25.45
CA VAL A 25 12.62 16.53 24.74
C VAL A 25 12.04 15.75 23.58
N ILE A 26 12.48 16.05 22.37
CA ILE A 26 12.08 15.30 21.17
C ILE A 26 13.27 14.50 20.67
N VAL A 27 13.10 13.19 20.53
CA VAL A 27 14.13 12.25 20.10
C VAL A 27 13.67 11.50 18.86
N GLU A 28 14.50 11.44 17.82
CA GLU A 28 14.27 10.62 16.61
C GLU A 28 14.49 9.13 16.87
N ALA A 29 13.78 8.60 17.84
CA ALA A 29 13.78 7.20 18.22
C ALA A 29 12.40 6.81 18.77
N ALA A 30 12.12 5.50 18.78
CA ALA A 30 10.97 4.96 19.51
C ALA A 30 11.22 5.01 21.04
N PRO A 31 10.17 4.90 21.88
CA PRO A 31 10.32 5.00 23.34
C PRO A 31 11.27 3.98 23.97
N ASN A 32 11.42 2.80 23.36
CA ASN A 32 12.35 1.76 23.82
C ASN A 32 13.79 1.93 23.27
N GLN A 33 14.09 3.05 22.63
CA GLN A 33 15.38 3.32 21.97
C GLN A 33 15.92 4.72 22.30
N LEU A 34 15.42 5.36 23.36
CA LEU A 34 15.79 6.74 23.72
C LEU A 34 17.29 6.89 24.09
N ASP A 35 17.92 5.82 24.59
CA ASP A 35 19.33 5.82 24.99
C ASP A 35 20.31 5.68 23.81
N ARG A 36 19.80 5.57 22.57
CA ARG A 36 20.65 5.51 21.39
C ARG A 36 21.52 6.77 21.28
N ALA A 37 22.84 6.55 21.26
CA ALA A 37 23.83 7.63 21.17
C ALA A 37 23.73 8.41 19.84
N ASP A 38 23.29 7.76 18.77
CA ASP A 38 23.15 8.32 17.43
C ASP A 38 21.77 8.96 17.17
N ALA A 39 20.83 8.88 18.11
CA ALA A 39 19.51 9.47 17.94
C ALA A 39 19.56 11.00 18.09
N ALA A 40 19.23 11.69 16.99
CA ALA A 40 19.08 13.14 16.97
C ALA A 40 18.04 13.57 18.01
N ARG A 41 18.36 14.62 18.77
CA ARG A 41 17.54 15.11 19.87
C ARG A 41 17.56 16.62 19.96
N ILE A 42 16.42 17.20 20.31
CA ILE A 42 16.30 18.62 20.67
C ILE A 42 15.62 18.75 22.02
N VAL A 43 15.94 19.84 22.70
CA VAL A 43 15.35 20.21 23.99
C VAL A 43 14.71 21.58 23.82
N LEU A 44 13.42 21.67 24.13
CA LEU A 44 12.62 22.88 24.02
C LEU A 44 12.30 23.41 25.41
N ARG A 45 12.37 24.73 25.59
CA ARG A 45 11.99 25.41 26.84
C ARG A 45 11.24 26.70 26.56
N GLY A 46 10.41 27.13 27.52
CA GLY A 46 9.72 28.42 27.48
C GLY A 46 8.93 28.62 26.18
N GLY A 47 9.24 29.69 25.44
CA GLY A 47 8.54 30.03 24.20
C GLY A 47 8.59 28.94 23.12
N GLU A 48 9.62 28.10 23.09
CA GLU A 48 9.72 27.01 22.10
C GLU A 48 8.67 25.91 22.32
N ILE A 49 8.20 25.73 23.56
CA ILE A 49 7.11 24.81 23.88
C ILE A 49 5.78 25.37 23.34
N ALA A 50 5.60 26.70 23.40
CA ALA A 50 4.45 27.37 22.79
C ALA A 50 4.50 27.27 21.26
N ASP A 51 5.68 27.40 20.64
CA ASP A 51 5.87 27.17 19.20
C ASP A 51 5.47 25.74 18.81
N LEU A 52 5.89 24.73 19.59
CA LEU A 52 5.50 23.34 19.38
C LEU A 52 3.98 23.17 19.49
N ALA A 53 3.36 23.74 20.52
CA ALA A 53 1.91 23.69 20.70
C ALA A 53 1.14 24.26 19.51
N GLY A 54 1.68 25.30 18.85
CA GLY A 54 1.10 25.90 17.65
C GLY A 54 1.11 25.01 16.41
N VAL A 55 2.03 24.05 16.32
CA VAL A 55 2.16 23.12 15.17
C VAL A 55 1.72 21.69 15.51
N LEU A 56 1.60 21.34 16.79
CA LEU A 56 1.18 20.03 17.27
C LEU A 56 -0.32 20.04 17.60
N ALA A 57 -1.15 20.06 16.57
CA ALA A 57 -2.60 19.99 16.70
C ALA A 57 -3.13 18.64 16.24
N ILE A 58 -4.16 18.13 16.93
CA ILE A 58 -4.82 16.86 16.63
C ILE A 58 -6.31 17.03 16.28
N VAL A 59 -6.92 16.01 15.69
CA VAL A 59 -8.38 15.92 15.57
C VAL A 59 -8.94 15.43 16.92
N ASP A 60 -9.85 16.22 17.51
CA ASP A 60 -10.43 15.90 18.82
C ASP A 60 -11.30 14.64 18.75
N GLY A 61 -11.30 13.85 19.83
CA GLY A 61 -12.04 12.59 19.93
C GLY A 61 -11.22 11.36 19.53
N GLY A 62 -10.11 11.57 18.80
CA GLY A 62 -9.20 10.52 18.38
C GLY A 62 -9.79 9.59 17.30
N THR A 63 -9.06 8.52 17.02
CA THR A 63 -9.40 7.54 15.98
C THR A 63 -10.32 6.43 16.49
N GLY A 64 -10.49 6.31 17.81
CA GLY A 64 -11.22 5.20 18.44
C GLY A 64 -10.49 3.85 18.40
N ASP A 65 -9.24 3.81 17.91
CA ASP A 65 -8.41 2.61 17.87
C ASP A 65 -6.97 2.91 18.35
N HIS A 66 -6.23 1.84 18.63
CA HIS A 66 -4.81 1.87 18.95
C HIS A 66 -4.05 0.92 18.04
N CYS A 67 -3.21 1.48 17.18
CA CYS A 67 -2.26 0.64 16.47
C CYS A 67 -1.23 0.06 17.45
N ARG A 68 -0.56 -1.05 17.11
CA ARG A 68 0.49 -1.62 17.96
C ARG A 68 1.90 -1.08 17.67
N CYS A 69 2.07 -0.28 16.61
CA CYS A 69 3.36 0.32 16.27
C CYS A 69 3.78 1.35 17.31
N LEU A 70 5.01 1.29 17.84
CA LEU A 70 5.46 2.19 18.92
C LEU A 70 5.46 3.68 18.54
N GLY A 71 5.61 3.99 17.25
CA GLY A 71 5.75 5.35 16.74
C GLY A 71 7.12 5.96 17.00
N TRP A 72 7.43 7.04 16.28
CA TRP A 72 8.60 7.91 16.45
C TRP A 72 8.44 9.15 15.56
N PRO A 73 9.06 10.31 15.87
CA PRO A 73 9.89 10.60 17.04
C PRO A 73 9.10 10.53 18.34
N THR A 74 9.82 10.36 19.46
CA THR A 74 9.26 10.40 20.81
C THR A 74 9.36 11.82 21.36
N ILE A 75 8.27 12.31 21.94
CA ILE A 75 8.12 13.62 22.56
C ILE A 75 7.89 13.39 24.06
N LEU A 76 8.89 13.72 24.88
CA LEU A 76 8.84 13.61 26.34
C LEU A 76 8.54 14.98 26.94
N LEU A 77 7.49 15.06 27.75
CA LEU A 77 7.17 16.25 28.53
C LEU A 77 7.70 16.05 29.94
N LEU A 78 8.53 16.98 30.41
CA LEU A 78 9.16 16.94 31.72
C LEU A 78 8.75 18.18 32.53
N ASP A 79 8.54 18.01 33.84
CA ASP A 79 8.34 19.13 34.75
C ASP A 79 9.66 19.82 35.14
N GLY A 80 9.59 20.80 36.06
CA GLY A 80 10.75 21.56 36.52
C GLY A 80 11.79 20.74 37.30
N GLU A 81 11.40 19.57 37.81
CA GLU A 81 12.28 18.63 38.51
C GLU A 81 12.85 17.55 37.57
N GLY A 82 12.42 17.55 36.30
CA GLY A 82 12.80 16.55 35.30
C GLY A 82 11.96 15.28 35.33
N THR A 83 10.86 15.26 36.10
CA THR A 83 9.93 14.12 36.14
C THR A 83 9.09 14.08 34.87
N GLN A 84 8.90 12.89 34.29
CA GLN A 84 8.09 12.71 33.09
C GLN A 84 6.60 12.92 33.38
N LEU A 85 6.03 13.95 32.76
CA LEU A 85 4.59 14.23 32.76
C LEU A 85 3.86 13.38 31.71
N ALA A 86 4.43 13.30 30.51
CA ALA A 86 3.86 12.54 29.41
C ALA A 86 4.93 12.04 28.43
N CYS A 87 4.59 11.00 27.67
CA CYS A 87 5.40 10.47 26.58
C CYS A 87 4.49 10.25 25.37
N TRP A 88 4.75 10.99 24.30
CA TRP A 88 4.00 10.90 23.05
C TRP A 88 4.87 10.42 21.91
N THR A 89 4.27 9.83 20.88
CA THR A 89 5.01 9.45 19.67
C THR A 89 4.23 9.78 18.41
N LEU A 90 4.94 10.12 17.32
CA LEU A 90 4.29 10.22 16.02
C LEU A 90 4.00 8.82 15.46
N HIS A 91 2.73 8.59 15.17
CA HIS A 91 2.21 7.34 14.64
C HIS A 91 2.09 7.44 13.11
N HIS A 92 2.86 6.63 12.38
CA HIS A 92 2.95 6.64 10.91
C HIS A 92 3.20 8.04 10.27
N GLN A 93 3.74 8.99 11.04
CA GLN A 93 3.90 10.40 10.65
C GLN A 93 2.58 11.14 10.35
N THR A 94 1.43 10.55 10.71
CA THR A 94 0.09 11.10 10.45
C THR A 94 -0.76 11.24 11.70
N GLY A 95 -0.41 10.56 12.80
CA GLY A 95 -1.09 10.63 14.07
C GLY A 95 -0.15 10.87 15.25
N LEU A 96 -0.73 11.09 16.42
CA LEU A 96 -0.07 11.24 17.71
C LEU A 96 -0.61 10.19 18.68
N ARG A 97 0.30 9.47 19.32
CA ARG A 97 -0.01 8.52 20.39
C ARG A 97 0.33 9.11 21.75
N GLY A 98 -0.43 8.71 22.76
CA GLY A 98 -0.15 8.98 24.17
C GLY A 98 -0.93 10.13 24.84
N PRO A 99 -1.57 11.09 24.14
CA PRO A 99 -2.29 12.14 24.85
C PRO A 99 -3.61 11.68 25.47
N GLY A 100 -4.15 10.50 25.16
CA GLY A 100 -5.43 10.02 25.71
C GLY A 100 -5.60 8.51 25.56
N ASN A 101 -6.86 8.05 25.56
CA ASN A 101 -7.24 6.63 25.49
C ASN A 101 -7.27 6.00 24.08
N CYS A 102 -6.84 6.72 23.04
CA CYS A 102 -6.71 6.23 21.67
C CYS A 102 -5.63 7.05 20.93
N ASP A 103 -5.22 6.59 19.73
CA ASP A 103 -4.38 7.41 18.85
C ASP A 103 -5.23 8.55 18.25
N ALA A 104 -4.62 9.71 17.96
CA ALA A 104 -5.31 10.84 17.33
C ALA A 104 -4.64 11.27 16.03
N ASP A 105 -5.42 11.60 15.01
CA ASP A 105 -4.87 12.13 13.75
C ASP A 105 -4.31 13.53 13.97
N LEU A 106 -3.15 13.82 13.35
CA LEU A 106 -2.61 15.17 13.29
C LEU A 106 -3.46 16.02 12.34
N ARG A 107 -3.76 17.27 12.72
CA ARG A 107 -4.43 18.21 11.79
C ARG A 107 -3.53 18.57 10.61
N ASP A 108 -2.24 18.75 10.87
CA ASP A 108 -1.25 19.10 9.85
C ASP A 108 0.12 18.43 10.15
N GLY A 109 0.20 17.14 9.84
CA GLY A 109 1.44 16.37 9.98
C GLY A 109 2.63 16.92 9.16
N PRO A 110 2.45 17.43 7.93
CA PRO A 110 3.51 18.08 7.16
C PRO A 110 4.11 19.30 7.86
N VAL A 111 3.29 20.22 8.38
CA VAL A 111 3.79 21.41 9.08
C VAL A 111 4.63 21.03 10.31
N LEU A 112 4.19 20.03 11.09
CA LEU A 112 4.98 19.52 12.22
C LEU A 112 6.32 18.93 11.76
N SER A 113 6.33 18.13 10.70
CA SER A 113 7.56 17.50 10.19
C SER A 113 8.56 18.51 9.65
N GLU A 114 8.10 19.55 8.97
CA GLU A 114 8.96 20.66 8.55
C GLU A 114 9.50 21.45 9.75
N TRP A 115 8.66 21.70 10.76
CA TRP A 115 9.07 22.38 11.98
C TRP A 115 10.18 21.63 12.71
N LEU A 116 10.05 20.29 12.79
CA LEU A 116 11.07 19.39 13.35
C LEU A 116 12.36 19.42 12.52
N ALA A 117 12.24 19.34 11.19
CA ALA A 117 13.40 19.34 10.29
C ALA A 117 14.21 20.64 10.36
N ARG A 118 13.54 21.80 10.47
CA ARG A 118 14.21 23.11 10.67
C ARG A 118 15.02 23.17 11.98
N ARG A 119 14.75 22.27 12.93
CA ARG A 119 15.45 22.15 14.21
C ARG A 119 16.44 20.97 14.24
N GLY A 120 16.73 20.36 13.09
CA GLY A 120 17.71 19.28 12.98
C GLY A 120 17.13 17.87 13.13
N LEU A 121 15.81 17.72 13.31
CA LEU A 121 15.11 16.43 13.34
C LEU A 121 14.45 16.15 11.98
N ALA A 122 15.24 15.69 11.01
CA ALA A 122 14.80 15.54 9.61
C ALA A 122 14.19 14.16 9.25
N GLY A 123 14.23 13.19 10.15
CA GLY A 123 13.72 11.83 9.96
C GLY A 123 12.24 11.78 9.60
N SER A 124 11.37 12.50 10.32
CA SER A 124 9.93 12.57 10.02
C SER A 124 9.66 13.10 8.61
N LEU A 125 10.34 14.20 8.23
CA LEU A 125 10.20 14.80 6.91
C LEU A 125 10.65 13.84 5.80
N ARG A 126 11.79 13.15 5.97
CA ARG A 126 12.28 12.14 5.01
C ARG A 126 11.27 11.01 4.82
N VAL A 127 10.66 10.52 5.90
CA VAL A 127 9.62 9.47 5.82
C VAL A 127 8.38 9.96 5.10
N GLN A 128 7.88 11.17 5.43
CA GLN A 128 6.72 11.73 4.73
C GLN A 128 6.98 11.92 3.23
N GLN A 129 8.15 12.42 2.85
CA GLN A 129 8.55 12.56 1.45
C GLN A 129 8.62 11.20 0.75
N HIS A 130 9.19 10.19 1.41
CA HIS A 130 9.22 8.82 0.87
C HIS A 130 7.81 8.26 0.68
N LEU A 131 6.93 8.36 1.68
CA LEU A 131 5.55 7.90 1.60
C LEU A 131 4.73 8.66 0.54
N ALA A 132 4.97 9.96 0.37
CA ALA A 132 4.35 10.75 -0.69
C ALA A 132 4.82 10.28 -2.08
N ALA A 133 6.11 10.00 -2.26
CA ALA A 133 6.65 9.46 -3.50
C ALA A 133 6.11 8.06 -3.81
N VAL A 134 5.97 7.20 -2.79
CA VAL A 134 5.34 5.88 -2.93
C VAL A 134 3.88 6.03 -3.36
N ARG A 135 3.08 6.84 -2.66
CA ARG A 135 1.66 7.09 -3.02
C ARG A 135 1.50 7.65 -4.42
N ALA A 136 2.37 8.57 -4.84
CA ALA A 136 2.36 9.11 -6.19
C ALA A 136 2.65 8.03 -7.25
N ARG A 137 3.59 7.12 -6.99
CA ARG A 137 3.90 5.97 -7.87
C ARG A 137 2.74 4.98 -7.93
N GLU A 138 2.12 4.67 -6.79
CA GLU A 138 0.95 3.80 -6.70
C GLU A 138 -0.25 4.38 -7.46
N GLU A 139 -0.53 5.67 -7.31
CA GLU A 139 -1.59 6.35 -8.04
C GLU A 139 -1.30 6.40 -9.56
N ALA A 140 -0.05 6.67 -9.95
CA ALA A 140 0.34 6.63 -11.36
C ALA A 140 0.19 5.22 -11.95
N ARG A 141 0.56 4.17 -11.20
CA ARG A 141 0.37 2.77 -11.58
C ARG A 141 -1.12 2.44 -11.71
N ARG A 142 -1.94 2.83 -10.75
CA ARG A 142 -3.41 2.66 -10.78
C ARG A 142 -4.01 3.28 -12.03
N ARG A 143 -3.67 4.54 -12.32
CA ARG A 143 -4.16 5.23 -13.53
C ARG A 143 -3.73 4.51 -14.81
N SER A 144 -2.47 4.10 -14.87
CA SER A 144 -1.96 3.37 -16.04
C SER A 144 -2.69 2.03 -16.25
N TRP A 145 -3.09 1.35 -15.17
CA TRP A 145 -3.93 0.14 -15.26
C TRP A 145 -5.34 0.44 -15.77
N VAL A 146 -5.93 1.56 -15.37
CA VAL A 146 -7.23 2.04 -15.86
C VAL A 146 -7.13 2.42 -17.34
N ASP A 147 -6.06 3.11 -17.75
CA ASP A 147 -5.82 3.50 -19.14
C ASP A 147 -5.54 2.30 -20.05
N ALA A 148 -4.99 1.21 -19.50
CA ALA A 148 -4.80 -0.05 -20.20
C ALA A 148 -6.09 -0.87 -20.37
N ALA A 149 -7.17 -0.50 -19.68
CA ALA A 149 -8.47 -1.12 -19.87
C ALA A 149 -8.99 -0.84 -21.29
N PRO A 150 -9.82 -1.72 -21.86
CA PRO A 150 -10.52 -1.39 -23.09
C PRO A 150 -11.32 -0.09 -22.95
N ALA A 151 -11.31 0.76 -23.98
CA ALA A 151 -11.83 2.14 -23.92
C ALA A 151 -13.25 2.23 -23.31
N ASP A 152 -14.13 1.30 -23.70
CA ASP A 152 -15.54 1.24 -23.24
C ASP A 152 -15.69 0.77 -21.77
N LEU A 153 -14.62 0.30 -21.14
CA LEU A 153 -14.57 -0.21 -19.77
C LEU A 153 -13.87 0.75 -18.80
N THR A 154 -13.24 1.83 -19.27
CA THR A 154 -12.43 2.76 -18.48
C THR A 154 -13.14 3.25 -17.21
N SER A 155 -14.41 3.66 -17.30
CA SER A 155 -15.16 4.14 -16.12
C SER A 155 -15.46 3.04 -15.09
N ALA A 156 -15.68 1.80 -15.56
CA ALA A 156 -15.89 0.65 -14.68
C ALA A 156 -14.56 0.22 -14.03
N ALA A 157 -13.46 0.26 -14.79
CA ALA A 157 -12.10 0.05 -14.30
C ALA A 157 -11.74 1.08 -13.22
N GLU A 158 -11.96 2.38 -13.47
CA GLU A 158 -11.70 3.44 -12.49
C GLU A 158 -12.43 3.16 -11.17
N SER A 159 -13.73 2.84 -11.25
CA SER A 159 -14.53 2.54 -10.06
C SER A 159 -14.04 1.30 -9.30
N ALA A 160 -13.57 0.27 -10.01
CA ALA A 160 -13.02 -0.93 -9.40
C ALA A 160 -11.65 -0.67 -8.76
N SER A 161 -10.79 0.13 -9.41
CA SER A 161 -9.48 0.51 -8.88
C SER A 161 -9.56 1.32 -7.59
N LEU A 162 -10.63 2.12 -7.43
CA LEU A 162 -10.94 2.89 -6.22
C LEU A 162 -11.65 2.05 -5.13
N GLY A 163 -11.86 0.74 -5.35
CA GLY A 163 -12.49 -0.14 -4.37
C GLY A 163 -13.97 0.18 -4.09
N LYS A 164 -14.68 0.84 -5.01
CA LYS A 164 -16.10 1.18 -4.81
C LYS A 164 -16.93 -0.10 -4.65
N ARG A 165 -17.88 -0.09 -3.71
CA ARG A 165 -18.75 -1.25 -3.42
C ARG A 165 -19.43 -1.79 -4.69
N GLY A 166 -19.26 -3.09 -4.94
CA GLY A 166 -19.81 -3.81 -6.10
C GLY A 166 -19.22 -3.42 -7.46
N ALA A 167 -18.16 -2.61 -7.51
CA ALA A 167 -17.58 -2.17 -8.78
C ALA A 167 -16.94 -3.31 -9.57
N GLU A 168 -16.32 -4.28 -8.89
CA GLU A 168 -15.74 -5.46 -9.53
C GLU A 168 -16.81 -6.29 -10.28
N THR A 169 -17.94 -6.59 -9.63
CA THR A 169 -19.06 -7.30 -10.26
C THR A 169 -19.62 -6.53 -11.46
N ARG A 170 -19.74 -5.20 -11.35
CA ARG A 170 -20.19 -4.35 -12.46
C ARG A 170 -19.19 -4.36 -13.63
N LEU A 171 -17.89 -4.34 -13.33
CA LEU A 171 -16.83 -4.43 -14.33
C LEU A 171 -16.86 -5.79 -15.05
N ALA A 172 -16.95 -6.90 -14.30
CA ALA A 172 -17.09 -8.23 -14.90
C ALA A 172 -18.31 -8.34 -15.82
N GLY A 173 -19.48 -7.86 -15.37
CA GLY A 173 -20.68 -7.81 -16.21
C GLY A 173 -20.54 -6.90 -17.44
N ALA A 174 -19.80 -5.79 -17.33
CA ALA A 174 -19.51 -4.91 -18.46
C ALA A 174 -18.60 -5.60 -19.50
N VAL A 175 -17.57 -6.32 -19.04
CA VAL A 175 -16.72 -7.15 -19.90
C VAL A 175 -17.55 -8.17 -20.68
N MET A 176 -18.41 -8.94 -20.01
CA MET A 176 -19.23 -9.97 -20.67
C MET A 176 -20.21 -9.38 -21.70
N ARG A 177 -20.82 -8.22 -21.40
CA ARG A 177 -21.71 -7.54 -22.35
C ARG A 177 -20.96 -6.98 -23.56
N ARG A 178 -19.75 -6.45 -23.33
CA ARG A 178 -18.96 -5.81 -24.39
C ARG A 178 -18.29 -6.82 -25.31
N TYR A 179 -17.90 -7.95 -24.76
CA TYR A 179 -17.20 -9.05 -25.45
C TYR A 179 -18.02 -10.33 -25.26
N PRO A 180 -19.15 -10.49 -25.97
CA PRO A 180 -19.98 -11.69 -25.85
C PRO A 180 -19.26 -12.93 -26.41
N GLU A 181 -18.41 -12.75 -27.42
CA GLU A 181 -17.58 -13.80 -27.99
C GLU A 181 -16.45 -14.18 -27.00
N VAL A 182 -16.41 -15.46 -26.61
CA VAL A 182 -15.53 -15.96 -25.54
C VAL A 182 -14.05 -15.84 -25.88
N ARG A 183 -13.66 -16.09 -27.13
CA ARG A 183 -12.26 -16.00 -27.55
C ARG A 183 -11.76 -14.56 -27.53
N GLU A 184 -12.53 -13.61 -28.04
CA GLU A 184 -12.21 -12.18 -28.00
C GLU A 184 -12.10 -11.71 -26.54
N ARG A 185 -13.07 -12.08 -25.70
CA ARG A 185 -13.09 -11.75 -24.26
C ARG A 185 -11.83 -12.23 -23.54
N ILE A 186 -11.46 -13.50 -23.71
CA ILE A 186 -10.26 -14.08 -23.11
C ILE A 186 -9.00 -13.34 -23.56
N ARG A 187 -8.87 -13.06 -24.86
CA ARG A 187 -7.69 -12.39 -25.41
C ARG A 187 -7.56 -10.93 -24.96
N VAL A 188 -8.68 -10.23 -24.78
CA VAL A 188 -8.70 -8.88 -24.21
C VAL A 188 -8.30 -8.90 -22.74
N LEU A 189 -8.88 -9.82 -21.96
CA LEU A 189 -8.57 -9.97 -20.54
C LEU A 189 -7.11 -10.37 -20.30
N LEU A 190 -6.54 -11.24 -21.13
CA LEU A 190 -5.12 -11.60 -21.07
C LEU A 190 -4.22 -10.40 -21.35
N GLY A 191 -4.55 -9.61 -22.37
CA GLY A 191 -3.81 -8.37 -22.65
C GLY A 191 -3.83 -7.40 -21.46
N TRP A 192 -4.98 -7.26 -20.82
CA TRP A 192 -5.12 -6.38 -19.65
C TRP A 192 -4.45 -6.94 -18.40
N ALA A 193 -4.55 -8.25 -18.15
CA ALA A 193 -3.84 -8.94 -17.07
C ALA A 193 -2.32 -8.84 -17.22
N GLY A 194 -1.81 -8.84 -18.45
CA GLY A 194 -0.37 -8.73 -18.74
C GLY A 194 0.25 -7.38 -18.39
N PHE A 195 -0.56 -6.33 -18.22
CA PHE A 195 -0.09 -4.98 -17.91
C PHE A 195 0.74 -4.94 -16.60
N THR A 196 0.33 -5.72 -15.61
CA THR A 196 0.74 -5.55 -14.20
C THR A 196 1.99 -6.36 -13.86
N VAL A 197 2.28 -7.38 -14.67
CA VAL A 197 3.29 -8.43 -14.45
C VAL A 197 4.72 -7.89 -14.46
N ARG A 198 4.92 -6.70 -15.06
CA ARG A 198 6.22 -6.06 -15.20
C ARG A 198 6.53 -5.03 -14.12
N TYR A 199 5.58 -4.70 -13.25
CA TYR A 199 5.81 -3.79 -12.13
C TYR A 199 6.47 -4.51 -10.96
N ALA A 200 7.47 -3.88 -10.35
CA ALA A 200 8.10 -4.39 -9.14
C ALA A 200 7.21 -4.14 -7.91
N GLY A 201 7.24 -5.07 -6.95
CA GLY A 201 6.46 -5.01 -5.71
C GLY A 201 5.23 -5.92 -5.72
N GLY A 202 4.38 -5.80 -4.71
CA GLY A 202 3.11 -6.53 -4.66
C GLY A 202 2.15 -6.11 -5.79
N THR A 203 1.18 -6.98 -6.07
CA THR A 203 0.10 -6.72 -7.03
C THR A 203 -1.11 -6.17 -6.28
N PRO A 204 -1.53 -4.90 -6.51
CA PRO A 204 -2.76 -4.36 -5.96
C PRO A 204 -3.97 -5.24 -6.29
N TRP A 205 -4.94 -5.34 -5.37
CA TRP A 205 -6.09 -6.24 -5.53
C TRP A 205 -6.91 -6.00 -6.82
N HIS A 206 -7.03 -4.74 -7.24
CA HIS A 206 -7.78 -4.37 -8.45
C HIS A 206 -7.08 -4.84 -9.73
N GLU A 207 -5.76 -4.94 -9.71
CA GLU A 207 -4.95 -5.41 -10.85
C GLU A 207 -5.16 -6.89 -11.16
N LEU A 208 -5.65 -7.66 -10.18
CA LEU A 208 -5.98 -9.07 -10.31
C LEU A 208 -7.39 -9.32 -10.90
N ILE A 209 -8.22 -8.28 -11.08
CA ILE A 209 -9.60 -8.43 -11.58
C ILE A 209 -9.64 -9.15 -12.94
N PRO A 210 -8.84 -8.79 -13.97
CA PRO A 210 -8.91 -9.45 -15.27
C PRO A 210 -8.59 -10.94 -15.17
N GLN A 211 -7.63 -11.32 -14.32
CA GLN A 211 -7.28 -12.72 -14.03
C GLN A 211 -8.42 -13.46 -13.33
N ARG A 212 -9.08 -12.84 -12.34
CA ARG A 212 -10.24 -13.44 -11.67
C ARG A 212 -11.42 -13.66 -12.62
N ILE A 213 -11.62 -12.77 -13.60
CA ILE A 213 -12.63 -12.98 -14.66
C ILE A 213 -12.21 -14.14 -15.57
N LEU A 214 -10.92 -14.23 -15.96
CA LEU A 214 -10.39 -15.34 -16.76
C LEU A 214 -10.55 -16.71 -16.08
N LEU A 215 -10.37 -16.78 -14.77
CA LEU A 215 -10.53 -18.01 -13.98
C LEU A 215 -11.98 -18.53 -13.95
N GLN A 216 -12.96 -17.74 -14.41
CA GLN A 216 -14.35 -18.18 -14.55
C GLN A 216 -14.65 -18.80 -15.93
N GLU A 217 -13.73 -18.65 -16.89
CA GLU A 217 -13.87 -19.26 -18.21
C GLU A 217 -13.42 -20.73 -18.19
N PRO A 218 -14.06 -21.62 -18.96
CA PRO A 218 -13.59 -23.00 -19.08
C PRO A 218 -12.15 -23.07 -19.61
N SER A 219 -11.30 -23.90 -19.00
CA SER A 219 -9.88 -24.03 -19.40
C SER A 219 -9.70 -24.37 -20.88
N GLU A 220 -10.58 -25.20 -21.45
CA GLU A 220 -10.59 -25.52 -22.89
C GLU A 220 -10.85 -24.29 -23.77
N ALA A 221 -11.71 -23.38 -23.33
CA ALA A 221 -11.98 -22.13 -24.03
C ALA A 221 -10.76 -21.21 -23.99
N VAL A 222 -10.05 -21.16 -22.85
CA VAL A 222 -8.79 -20.41 -22.70
C VAL A 222 -7.73 -20.94 -23.67
N PHE A 223 -7.52 -22.26 -23.72
CA PHE A 223 -6.56 -22.86 -24.65
C PHE A 223 -6.93 -22.60 -26.11
N THR A 224 -8.21 -22.75 -26.46
CA THR A 224 -8.71 -22.49 -27.81
C THR A 224 -8.47 -21.04 -28.22
N ALA A 225 -8.70 -20.08 -27.31
CA ALA A 225 -8.50 -18.66 -27.58
C ALA A 225 -7.02 -18.29 -27.78
N LEU A 226 -6.13 -18.94 -27.02
CA LEU A 226 -4.68 -18.75 -27.13
C LEU A 226 -4.11 -19.35 -28.41
N ALA A 227 -4.63 -20.50 -28.86
CA ALA A 227 -4.19 -21.18 -30.08
C ALA A 227 -4.73 -20.55 -31.38
N ALA A 228 -5.82 -19.78 -31.30
CA ALA A 228 -6.53 -19.30 -32.49
C ALA A 228 -5.75 -18.30 -33.36
N ALA A 229 -4.79 -17.56 -32.78
CA ALA A 229 -3.98 -16.57 -33.48
C ALA A 229 -2.73 -16.22 -32.67
N PRO A 230 -1.65 -15.73 -33.32
CA PRO A 230 -0.46 -15.26 -32.61
C PRO A 230 -0.81 -14.28 -31.49
N LEU A 231 -0.14 -14.42 -30.35
CA LEU A 231 -0.39 -13.61 -29.15
C LEU A 231 0.49 -12.36 -29.17
N SER A 232 -0.06 -11.24 -28.71
CA SER A 232 0.75 -10.05 -28.44
C SER A 232 1.63 -10.27 -27.20
N VAL A 233 2.66 -9.44 -27.03
CA VAL A 233 3.52 -9.45 -25.84
C VAL A 233 2.70 -9.34 -24.56
N ALA A 234 1.72 -8.42 -24.50
CA ALA A 234 0.86 -8.25 -23.34
C ALA A 234 -0.01 -9.50 -23.08
N GLN A 235 -0.50 -10.16 -24.14
CA GLN A 235 -1.26 -11.40 -24.00
C GLN A 235 -0.39 -12.56 -23.49
N LEU A 236 0.87 -12.64 -23.94
CA LEU A 236 1.84 -13.61 -23.43
C LEU A 236 2.19 -13.35 -21.96
N ASP A 237 2.36 -12.09 -21.57
CA ASP A 237 2.59 -11.72 -20.17
C ASP A 237 1.39 -12.12 -19.29
N GLY A 238 0.17 -11.80 -19.72
CA GLY A 238 -1.04 -12.16 -18.97
C GLY A 238 -1.29 -13.66 -18.92
N ALA A 239 -0.98 -14.40 -19.99
CA ALA A 239 -1.06 -15.86 -20.00
C ALA A 239 -0.02 -16.47 -19.06
N ALA A 240 1.20 -15.96 -19.06
CA ALA A 240 2.25 -16.42 -18.15
C ALA A 240 1.84 -16.22 -16.69
N GLU A 241 1.27 -15.07 -16.36
CA GLU A 241 0.76 -14.77 -15.03
C GLU A 241 -0.44 -15.64 -14.63
N LEU A 242 -1.41 -15.84 -15.53
CA LEU A 242 -2.56 -16.72 -15.29
C LEU A 242 -2.12 -18.13 -14.93
N PHE A 243 -1.26 -18.74 -15.75
CA PHE A 243 -0.91 -20.15 -15.59
C PHE A 243 0.11 -20.41 -14.47
N THR A 244 0.75 -19.36 -13.94
CA THR A 244 1.59 -19.45 -12.74
C THR A 244 0.89 -18.98 -11.47
N SER A 245 -0.39 -18.59 -11.56
CA SER A 245 -1.18 -18.18 -10.40
C SER A 245 -1.52 -19.39 -9.54
N PHE A 246 -1.59 -19.16 -8.22
CA PHE A 246 -1.92 -20.19 -7.26
C PHE A 246 -3.31 -20.79 -7.55
N GLU A 247 -4.28 -19.95 -7.86
CA GLU A 247 -5.66 -20.32 -8.16
C GLU A 247 -5.76 -21.25 -9.38
N TRP A 248 -4.97 -20.98 -10.44
CA TRP A 248 -4.91 -21.87 -11.59
C TRP A 248 -4.35 -23.23 -11.16
N THR A 249 -3.20 -23.25 -10.48
CA THR A 249 -2.50 -24.50 -10.13
C THR A 249 -3.24 -25.39 -9.12
N GLN A 250 -4.07 -24.82 -8.25
CA GLN A 250 -4.86 -25.58 -7.27
C GLN A 250 -6.14 -26.20 -7.85
N ALA A 251 -6.60 -25.73 -9.02
CA ALA A 251 -7.87 -26.15 -9.60
C ALA A 251 -7.82 -27.52 -10.30
N ASP A 252 -6.75 -28.31 -10.12
CA ASP A 252 -6.41 -29.48 -10.94
C ASP A 252 -6.61 -29.21 -12.45
N PRO A 253 -6.03 -28.11 -12.97
CA PRO A 253 -6.29 -27.70 -14.34
C PRO A 253 -5.69 -28.71 -15.32
N PRO A 254 -6.33 -28.91 -16.48
CA PRO A 254 -5.74 -29.74 -17.53
C PRO A 254 -4.33 -29.24 -17.88
N ALA A 255 -3.44 -30.19 -18.17
CA ALA A 255 -2.08 -29.87 -18.59
C ALA A 255 -2.08 -28.88 -19.77
N LEU A 256 -1.18 -27.89 -19.72
CA LEU A 256 -1.06 -26.93 -20.82
C LEU A 256 -0.69 -27.67 -22.12
N PRO A 257 -1.31 -27.33 -23.26
CA PRO A 257 -0.86 -27.83 -24.55
C PRO A 257 0.63 -27.52 -24.78
N GLU A 258 1.41 -28.52 -25.19
CA GLU A 258 2.89 -28.40 -25.24
C GLU A 258 3.36 -27.23 -26.11
N ALA A 259 2.69 -26.95 -27.23
CA ALA A 259 3.02 -25.82 -28.10
C ALA A 259 2.83 -24.46 -27.37
N LEU A 260 1.78 -24.33 -26.56
CA LEU A 260 1.53 -23.13 -25.75
C LEU A 260 2.56 -23.02 -24.63
N ARG A 261 2.85 -24.13 -23.94
CA ARG A 261 3.87 -24.21 -22.90
C ARG A 261 5.24 -23.76 -23.41
N ALA A 262 5.69 -24.32 -24.54
CA ALA A 262 6.96 -23.95 -25.17
C ALA A 262 7.01 -22.46 -25.55
N THR A 263 5.90 -21.92 -26.06
CA THR A 263 5.79 -20.49 -26.40
C THR A 263 5.95 -19.60 -25.16
N LEU A 264 5.27 -19.94 -24.06
CA LEU A 264 5.33 -19.16 -22.82
C LEU A 264 6.71 -19.24 -22.16
N ILE A 265 7.35 -20.43 -22.15
CA ILE A 265 8.72 -20.59 -21.67
C ILE A 265 9.68 -19.72 -22.48
N SER A 266 9.63 -19.81 -23.82
CA SER A 266 10.48 -19.01 -24.70
C SER A 266 10.31 -17.51 -24.47
N HIS A 267 9.07 -17.03 -24.35
CA HIS A 267 8.75 -15.64 -24.06
C HIS A 267 9.33 -15.18 -22.71
N VAL A 268 9.06 -15.90 -21.63
CA VAL A 268 9.51 -15.51 -20.28
C VAL A 268 11.03 -15.59 -20.15
N THR A 269 11.69 -16.58 -20.77
CA THR A 269 13.15 -16.66 -20.80
C THR A 269 13.76 -15.46 -21.54
N ALA A 270 13.17 -15.06 -22.67
CA ALA A 270 13.70 -13.99 -23.51
C ALA A 270 13.50 -12.59 -22.91
N VAL A 271 12.29 -12.30 -22.40
CA VAL A 271 11.89 -10.93 -22.03
C VAL A 271 11.17 -10.83 -20.69
N GLY A 272 11.06 -11.92 -19.93
CA GLY A 272 10.40 -11.92 -18.62
C GLY A 272 11.21 -11.21 -17.54
N THR A 273 10.53 -10.71 -16.51
CA THR A 273 11.17 -10.20 -15.29
C THR A 273 11.69 -11.38 -14.44
N GLU A 274 12.60 -11.10 -13.49
CA GLU A 274 13.08 -12.15 -12.57
C GLU A 274 11.95 -12.86 -11.81
N PRO A 275 10.92 -12.15 -11.28
CA PRO A 275 9.74 -12.82 -10.71
C PRO A 275 9.00 -13.72 -11.70
N MET A 276 8.86 -13.32 -12.97
CA MET A 276 8.23 -14.17 -13.99
C MET A 276 9.04 -15.43 -14.26
N LYS A 277 10.37 -15.30 -14.40
CA LYS A 277 11.26 -16.45 -14.62
C LYS A 277 11.23 -17.41 -13.43
N PHE A 278 11.25 -16.88 -12.22
CA PHE A 278 11.10 -17.67 -10.99
C PHE A 278 9.78 -18.44 -11.01
N ARG A 279 8.64 -17.76 -11.19
CA ARG A 279 7.31 -18.40 -11.25
C ARG A 279 7.20 -19.44 -12.36
N MET A 280 7.74 -19.13 -13.54
CA MET A 280 7.78 -20.06 -14.67
C MET A 280 8.54 -21.34 -14.32
N HIS A 281 9.72 -21.22 -13.69
CA HIS A 281 10.56 -22.35 -13.33
C HIS A 281 9.89 -23.32 -12.35
N TYR A 282 9.15 -22.79 -11.37
CA TYR A 282 8.46 -23.60 -10.35
C TYR A 282 7.01 -23.97 -10.71
N GLY A 283 6.43 -23.34 -11.74
CA GLY A 283 5.13 -23.69 -12.30
C GLY A 283 5.25 -24.75 -13.39
N TYR A 284 4.56 -24.52 -14.51
CA TYR A 284 4.57 -25.45 -15.66
C TYR A 284 5.90 -25.48 -16.42
N GLY A 285 6.87 -24.63 -16.12
CA GLY A 285 8.23 -24.69 -16.68
C GLY A 285 9.14 -25.71 -15.98
N ALA A 286 8.69 -26.33 -14.89
CA ALA A 286 9.43 -27.42 -14.25
C ALA A 286 9.62 -28.60 -15.23
N PRO A 287 10.77 -29.31 -15.19
CA PRO A 287 10.91 -30.59 -15.88
C PRO A 287 9.81 -31.55 -15.41
N ALA A 288 9.23 -32.32 -16.34
CA ALA A 288 8.38 -33.44 -15.93
C ALA A 288 9.20 -34.41 -15.08
N ALA A 289 8.68 -34.79 -13.91
CA ALA A 289 9.27 -35.78 -13.03
C ALA A 289 9.21 -37.18 -13.64
#